data_AF-A0A6J0ZL94-F1
#
_entry.id   AF-A0A6J0ZL94-F1
#
_cell.length_a   1.000
_cell.length_b   1.000
_cell.length_c   1.000
_cell.angle_alpha   90.00
_cell.angle_beta   90.00
_cell.angle_gamma   90.00
#
_symmetry.space_group_name_H-M   'P 1'
#
loop_
_entity.id
_entity.type
_entity.pdbx_description
1 polymer ?
#
loop_
_entity_poly.entity_id
_entity_poly.type
_entity_poly.pdbx_seq_one_letter_code
_entity_poly.pdbx_strand_id
1 'polypeptide(L)'
;MKESSEEKKNGDHDQLSDDEARTLGGSLRMVLKQADWKDMVLMMLGIIGCVADGLAMALIMIVLSKLMNSYAAGASFNLEVINKPHCMYFSADTTVCIGFNYVAIGVGSGAFLEGFCWARTAERQLARLGRKYLEAVLRQDVGFIDINHGPSMTSQVISSISNDTLTIQGVLTEKIANFITNISMFITAQMAAVYLSWRLAIVGIPTLSMLIIPAIVYGNFLAEIAEKMQQSYAIAGGIVEQTMSSIRTVYSYVEEDHMVKSYKTVLEPTLMLDIKQGLIKGMAMGSIGVTFAVWAFQGWYGSTLVTKKAAKGGDVFTAEVCIIYGGL
;
A
#
# COMPACT_ATOMS: atom_id res chain seq x y z
N MET A 1 18.51 -36.45 8.02
CA MET A 1 18.20 -36.33 6.58
C MET A 1 17.01 -35.42 6.28
N LYS A 2 16.07 -35.18 7.22
CA LYS A 2 15.00 -34.16 7.06
C LYS A 2 15.45 -32.72 7.37
N GLU A 3 16.31 -32.50 8.38
CA GLU A 3 16.81 -31.14 8.72
C GLU A 3 17.66 -30.49 7.62
N SER A 4 18.51 -31.27 6.94
CA SER A 4 19.35 -30.76 5.83
C SER A 4 18.53 -30.37 4.59
N SER A 5 17.29 -30.85 4.45
CA SER A 5 16.40 -30.47 3.35
C SER A 5 15.54 -29.24 3.68
N GLU A 6 15.31 -28.95 4.96
CA GLU A 6 14.63 -27.73 5.42
C GLU A 6 15.58 -26.52 5.43
N GLU A 7 16.83 -26.68 5.89
CA GLU A 7 17.84 -25.61 5.84
C GLU A 7 18.18 -25.18 4.40
N LYS A 8 18.22 -26.13 3.46
CA LYS A 8 18.51 -25.83 2.04
C LYS A 8 17.35 -25.11 1.36
N LYS A 9 16.11 -25.40 1.77
CA LYS A 9 14.89 -24.76 1.24
C LYS A 9 14.68 -23.36 1.83
N ASN A 10 15.10 -23.12 3.07
CA ASN A 10 15.12 -21.78 3.67
C ASN A 10 16.21 -20.90 3.03
N GLY A 11 17.39 -21.47 2.77
CA GLY A 11 18.49 -20.78 2.09
C GLY A 11 18.17 -20.36 0.64
N ASP A 12 17.44 -21.19 -0.12
CA ASP A 12 16.99 -20.85 -1.47
C ASP A 12 15.88 -19.78 -1.48
N HIS A 13 15.02 -19.74 -0.46
CA HIS A 13 13.93 -18.75 -0.35
C HIS A 13 14.43 -17.36 0.06
N ASP A 14 15.42 -17.30 0.96
CA ASP A 14 16.09 -16.05 1.35
C ASP A 14 16.97 -15.52 0.21
N GLN A 15 17.62 -16.40 -0.57
CA GLN A 15 18.40 -16.00 -1.75
C GLN A 15 17.52 -15.51 -2.91
N LEU A 16 16.35 -16.10 -3.15
CA LEU A 16 15.40 -15.59 -4.15
C LEU A 16 14.84 -14.22 -3.76
N SER A 17 14.54 -14.00 -2.48
CA SER A 17 14.02 -12.71 -2.00
C SER A 17 15.05 -11.58 -2.10
N ASP A 18 16.32 -11.87 -1.81
CA ASP A 18 17.41 -10.90 -1.93
C ASP A 18 17.74 -10.57 -3.40
N ASP A 19 17.65 -11.54 -4.32
CA ASP A 19 17.83 -11.30 -5.76
C ASP A 19 16.64 -10.58 -6.40
N GLU A 20 15.40 -10.84 -5.95
CA GLU A 20 14.21 -10.05 -6.34
C GLU A 20 14.30 -8.61 -5.81
N ALA A 21 14.74 -8.39 -4.57
CA ALA A 21 14.92 -7.05 -4.01
C ALA A 21 16.02 -6.26 -4.74
N ARG A 22 17.11 -6.94 -5.15
CA ARG A 22 18.21 -6.34 -5.94
C ARG A 22 17.81 -6.05 -7.38
N THR A 23 17.05 -6.92 -8.03
CA THR A 23 16.53 -6.71 -9.38
C THR A 23 15.42 -5.64 -9.40
N LEU A 24 14.56 -5.58 -8.39
CA LEU A 24 13.53 -4.55 -8.22
C LEU A 24 14.17 -3.17 -7.93
N GLY A 25 15.18 -3.13 -7.04
CA GLY A 25 15.97 -1.92 -6.75
C GLY A 25 16.78 -1.44 -7.96
N GLY A 26 17.29 -2.37 -8.77
CA GLY A 26 17.93 -2.09 -10.06
C GLY A 26 16.95 -1.57 -11.11
N SER A 27 15.75 -2.15 -11.18
CA SER A 27 14.68 -1.76 -12.12
C SER A 27 14.10 -0.39 -11.81
N LEU A 28 13.79 -0.10 -10.53
CA LEU A 28 13.37 1.23 -10.07
C LEU A 28 14.43 2.31 -10.33
N ARG A 29 15.71 2.01 -10.04
CA ARG A 29 16.82 2.92 -10.37
C ARG A 29 16.96 3.11 -11.87
N MET A 30 16.72 2.10 -12.68
CA MET A 30 16.83 2.21 -14.14
C MET A 30 15.67 3.03 -14.74
N VAL A 31 14.45 2.88 -14.22
CA VAL A 31 13.29 3.71 -14.58
C VAL A 31 13.50 5.16 -14.14
N LEU A 32 14.04 5.39 -12.94
CA LEU A 32 14.32 6.73 -12.41
C LEU A 32 15.58 7.37 -13.02
N LYS A 33 16.52 6.59 -13.58
CA LYS A 33 17.72 7.11 -14.27
C LYS A 33 17.37 7.84 -15.57
N GLN A 34 16.17 7.62 -16.11
CA GLN A 34 15.64 8.38 -17.24
C GLN A 34 15.23 9.82 -16.87
N ALA A 35 15.20 10.15 -15.57
CA ALA A 35 14.68 11.42 -15.06
C ALA A 35 15.62 12.60 -15.33
N ASP A 36 15.04 13.68 -15.84
CA ASP A 36 15.74 14.95 -16.04
C ASP A 36 15.94 15.70 -14.71
N TRP A 37 16.77 16.74 -14.73
CA TRP A 37 16.95 17.60 -13.56
C TRP A 37 15.62 18.23 -13.10
N LYS A 38 14.74 18.59 -14.04
CA LYS A 38 13.41 19.13 -13.75
C LYS A 38 12.50 18.09 -13.08
N ASP A 39 12.63 16.83 -13.46
CA ASP A 39 11.83 15.74 -12.89
C ASP A 39 12.36 15.38 -11.49
N MET A 40 13.68 15.46 -11.27
CA MET A 40 14.25 15.36 -9.92
C MET A 40 13.72 16.44 -8.97
N VAL A 41 13.63 17.70 -9.41
CA VAL A 41 13.06 18.77 -8.58
C VAL A 41 11.59 18.51 -8.26
N LEU A 42 10.80 18.05 -9.24
CA LEU A 42 9.39 17.68 -9.03
C LEU A 42 9.25 16.51 -8.06
N MET A 43 10.11 15.49 -8.14
CA MET A 43 10.12 14.37 -7.21
C MET A 43 10.48 14.82 -5.79
N MET A 44 11.47 15.71 -5.62
CA MET A 44 11.83 16.24 -4.30
C MET A 44 10.68 17.04 -3.68
N LEU A 45 9.98 17.87 -4.46
CA LEU A 45 8.79 18.57 -4.00
C LEU A 45 7.64 17.60 -3.68
N GLY A 46 7.47 16.55 -4.49
CA GLY A 46 6.50 15.49 -4.25
C GLY A 46 6.76 14.77 -2.93
N ILE A 47 8.01 14.44 -2.62
CA ILE A 47 8.40 13.82 -1.33
C ILE A 47 8.06 14.73 -0.16
N ILE A 48 8.30 16.04 -0.27
CA ILE A 48 7.92 17.00 0.78
C ILE A 48 6.39 17.02 0.95
N GLY A 49 5.64 16.94 -0.16
CA GLY A 49 4.19 16.76 -0.16
C GLY A 49 3.75 15.49 0.58
N CYS A 50 4.30 14.32 0.21
CA CYS A 50 4.03 13.03 0.86
C CYS A 50 4.30 13.07 2.37
N VAL A 51 5.37 13.76 2.79
CA VAL A 51 5.70 13.91 4.20
C VAL A 51 4.64 14.76 4.91
N ALA A 52 4.20 15.86 4.28
CA ALA A 52 3.15 16.73 4.80
C ALA A 52 1.79 16.03 4.88
N ASP A 53 1.45 15.18 3.89
CA ASP A 53 0.23 14.38 3.91
C ASP A 53 0.29 13.28 4.98
N GLY A 54 1.43 12.59 5.12
CA GLY A 54 1.61 11.60 6.20
C GLY A 54 1.47 12.19 7.61
N LEU A 55 1.83 13.47 7.79
CA LEU A 55 1.64 14.22 9.04
C LEU A 55 0.17 14.56 9.33
N ALA A 56 -0.70 14.52 8.33
CA ALA A 56 -2.09 14.98 8.42
C ALA A 56 -2.83 14.34 9.59
N MET A 57 -2.77 13.01 9.68
CA MET A 57 -3.52 12.25 10.66
C MET A 57 -3.08 12.59 12.09
N ALA A 58 -1.76 12.66 12.32
CA ALA A 58 -1.21 13.02 13.63
C ALA A 58 -1.58 14.46 14.03
N LEU A 59 -1.48 15.42 13.10
CA LEU A 59 -1.80 16.82 13.38
C LEU A 59 -3.29 17.03 13.68
N ILE A 60 -4.17 16.44 12.86
CA ILE A 60 -5.62 16.47 13.08
C ILE A 60 -5.97 15.92 14.45
N MET A 61 -5.38 14.78 14.82
CA MET A 61 -5.65 14.12 16.09
C MET A 61 -5.11 14.91 17.29
N ILE A 62 -3.99 15.63 17.17
CA ILE A 62 -3.47 16.53 18.22
C ILE A 62 -4.41 17.73 18.43
N VAL A 63 -4.95 18.33 17.36
CA VAL A 63 -5.91 19.42 17.51
C VAL A 63 -7.22 18.90 18.12
N LEU A 64 -7.67 17.71 17.70
CA LEU A 64 -8.83 17.03 18.30
C LEU A 64 -8.61 16.75 19.80
N SER A 65 -7.40 16.38 20.20
CA SER A 65 -7.03 16.18 21.60
C SER A 65 -7.30 17.42 22.45
N LYS A 66 -6.90 18.60 21.94
CA LYS A 66 -7.12 19.88 22.61
C LYS A 66 -8.60 20.22 22.73
N LEU A 67 -9.38 19.92 21.69
CA LEU A 67 -10.84 20.04 21.69
C LEU A 67 -11.47 19.13 22.76
N MET A 68 -11.11 17.86 22.79
CA MET A 68 -11.63 16.92 23.79
C MET A 68 -11.29 17.35 25.21
N ASN A 69 -10.09 17.88 25.42
CA ASN A 69 -9.67 18.38 26.73
C ASN A 69 -10.42 19.66 27.15
N SER A 70 -10.78 20.56 26.22
CA SER A 70 -11.59 21.74 26.55
C SER A 70 -13.02 21.35 26.93
N TYR A 71 -13.64 20.40 26.21
CA TYR A 71 -14.94 19.86 26.57
C TYR A 71 -14.93 19.11 27.91
N ALA A 72 -13.91 18.29 28.16
CA ALA A 72 -13.78 17.58 29.43
C ALA A 72 -13.65 18.52 30.63
N ALA A 73 -12.92 19.64 30.47
CA ALA A 73 -12.81 20.67 31.51
C ALA A 73 -14.12 21.46 31.73
N GLY A 74 -14.93 21.65 30.68
CA GLY A 74 -16.26 22.26 30.78
C GLY A 74 -17.32 21.32 31.38
N ALA A 75 -17.17 20.01 31.21
CA ALA A 75 -18.09 18.99 31.73
C ALA A 75 -17.87 18.67 33.22
N SER A 76 -16.73 19.04 33.82
CA SER A 76 -16.56 19.06 35.28
C SER A 76 -17.40 20.18 35.90
N PHE A 77 -18.70 19.89 36.05
CA PHE A 77 -19.70 20.72 36.73
C PHE A 77 -19.27 21.02 38.18
N ASN A 78 -18.54 22.11 38.37
CA ASN A 78 -18.58 22.84 39.64
C ASN A 78 -19.75 23.83 39.56
N LEU A 79 -20.70 23.67 40.47
CA LEU A 79 -21.87 24.53 40.69
C LEU A 79 -21.51 26.01 40.99
N GLU A 80 -20.22 26.35 41.09
CA GLU A 80 -19.71 27.72 41.24
C GLU A 80 -19.45 28.46 39.91
N VAL A 81 -19.50 27.78 38.76
CA VAL A 81 -19.12 28.37 37.46
C VAL A 81 -20.30 29.05 36.72
N ILE A 82 -21.50 29.03 37.29
CA ILE A 82 -22.68 29.73 36.74
C ILE A 82 -22.42 31.26 36.61
N ASN A 83 -21.42 31.81 37.30
CA ASN A 83 -21.07 33.22 37.27
C ASN A 83 -19.76 33.58 36.54
N LYS A 84 -19.12 32.64 35.82
CA LYS A 84 -18.02 32.99 34.89
C LYS A 84 -18.58 33.07 33.46
N PRO A 85 -18.33 34.18 32.73
CA PRO A 85 -19.09 34.51 31.55
C PRO A 85 -18.85 33.48 30.44
N HIS A 86 -19.96 33.07 29.83
CA HIS A 86 -20.10 32.29 28.59
C HIS A 86 -19.08 32.68 27.48
N CYS A 87 -18.52 33.90 27.52
CA CYS A 87 -17.46 34.39 26.62
C CYS A 87 -16.13 33.62 26.66
N MET A 88 -15.73 32.98 27.77
CA MET A 88 -14.43 32.26 27.82
C MET A 88 -14.49 30.89 27.12
N TYR A 89 -15.65 30.24 27.11
CA TYR A 89 -15.86 28.98 26.38
C TYR A 89 -15.97 29.22 24.87
N PHE A 90 -16.66 30.30 24.47
CA PHE A 90 -16.77 30.69 23.06
C PHE A 90 -15.40 31.03 22.43
N SER A 91 -14.49 31.68 23.18
CA SER A 91 -13.15 32.02 22.66
C SER A 91 -12.19 30.82 22.60
N ALA A 92 -12.31 29.88 23.53
CA ALA A 92 -11.54 28.64 23.52
C ALA A 92 -11.93 27.73 22.33
N ASP A 93 -13.23 27.54 22.09
CA ASP A 93 -13.73 26.73 20.98
C ASP A 93 -13.40 27.39 19.63
N THR A 94 -13.50 28.73 19.53
CA THR A 94 -13.12 29.47 18.32
C THR A 94 -11.63 29.31 17.99
N THR A 95 -10.75 29.29 19.00
CA THR A 95 -9.30 29.12 18.79
C THR A 95 -8.97 27.71 18.26
N VAL A 96 -9.66 26.67 18.74
CA VAL A 96 -9.45 25.30 18.28
C VAL A 96 -10.01 25.09 16.87
N CYS A 97 -11.17 25.67 16.55
CA CYS A 97 -11.75 25.65 15.20
C CYS A 97 -10.86 26.38 14.18
N ILE A 98 -10.28 27.52 14.56
CA ILE A 98 -9.29 28.24 13.74
C ILE A 98 -8.04 27.37 13.53
N GLY A 99 -7.57 26.67 14.57
CA GLY A 99 -6.46 25.72 14.48
C GLY A 99 -6.73 24.59 13.48
N PHE A 100 -7.94 24.01 13.50
CA PHE A 100 -8.38 23.00 12.52
C PHE A 100 -8.34 23.54 11.09
N ASN A 101 -8.79 24.78 10.88
CA ASN A 101 -8.78 25.41 9.56
C ASN A 101 -7.35 25.61 9.03
N TYR A 102 -6.42 26.09 9.87
CA TYR A 102 -5.02 26.24 9.47
C TYR A 102 -4.35 24.90 9.16
N VAL A 103 -4.61 23.86 9.96
CA VAL A 103 -4.09 22.51 9.68
C VAL A 103 -4.69 21.96 8.39
N ALA A 104 -6.00 22.13 8.15
CA ALA A 104 -6.66 21.68 6.94
C ALA A 104 -6.10 22.36 5.67
N ILE A 105 -5.83 23.67 5.72
CA ILE A 105 -5.20 24.39 4.60
C ILE A 105 -3.77 23.92 4.40
N GLY A 106 -2.99 23.77 5.48
CA GLY A 106 -1.60 23.30 5.41
C GLY A 106 -1.49 21.90 4.81
N VAL A 107 -2.21 20.94 5.38
CA VAL A 107 -2.27 19.55 4.91
C VAL A 107 -2.85 19.48 3.51
N GLY A 108 -3.97 20.16 3.25
CA GLY A 108 -4.62 20.13 1.93
C GLY A 108 -3.74 20.68 0.82
N SER A 109 -2.94 21.73 1.11
CA SER A 109 -1.95 22.24 0.16
C SER A 109 -0.78 21.26 -0.05
N GLY A 110 -0.36 20.53 1.00
CA GLY A 110 0.66 19.48 0.92
C GLY A 110 0.21 18.29 0.07
N ALA A 111 -1.00 17.77 0.32
CA ALA A 111 -1.60 16.68 -0.45
C ALA A 111 -1.84 17.08 -1.92
N PHE A 112 -2.25 18.33 -2.17
CA PHE A 112 -2.37 18.84 -3.53
C PHE A 112 -1.01 18.91 -4.24
N LEU A 113 0.03 19.40 -3.55
CA LEU A 113 1.39 19.46 -4.08
C LEU A 113 1.91 18.05 -4.41
N GLU A 114 1.70 17.09 -3.50
CA GLU A 114 2.04 15.69 -3.70
C GLU A 114 1.41 15.13 -4.98
N GLY A 115 0.08 15.16 -5.06
CA GLY A 115 -0.65 14.61 -6.20
C GLY A 115 -0.27 15.29 -7.51
N PHE A 116 -0.12 16.62 -7.51
CA PHE A 116 0.29 17.36 -8.70
C PHE A 116 1.72 17.03 -9.14
N CYS A 117 2.68 17.01 -8.20
CA CYS A 117 4.09 16.75 -8.51
C CYS A 117 4.31 15.32 -8.99
N TRP A 118 3.68 14.32 -8.37
CA TRP A 118 3.79 12.93 -8.79
C TRP A 118 3.09 12.67 -10.12
N ALA A 119 1.86 13.17 -10.32
CA ALA A 119 1.17 13.04 -11.60
C ALA A 119 1.96 13.69 -12.74
N ARG A 120 2.48 14.90 -12.52
CA ARG A 120 3.25 15.60 -13.55
C ARG A 120 4.58 14.93 -13.86
N THR A 121 5.25 14.39 -12.85
CA THR A 121 6.49 13.62 -13.05
C THR A 121 6.21 12.35 -13.85
N ALA A 122 5.16 11.61 -13.49
CA ALA A 122 4.77 10.39 -14.17
C ALA A 122 4.46 10.65 -15.65
N GLU A 123 3.63 11.65 -15.98
CA GLU A 123 3.34 12.03 -17.37
C GLU A 123 4.60 12.29 -18.19
N ARG A 124 5.57 13.00 -17.61
CA ARG A 124 6.82 13.38 -18.30
C ARG A 124 7.75 12.19 -18.50
N GLN A 125 7.92 11.33 -17.49
CA GLN A 125 8.68 10.10 -17.65
C GLN A 125 8.04 9.20 -18.70
N LEU A 126 6.72 9.14 -18.68
CA LEU A 126 5.95 8.28 -19.56
C LEU A 126 6.07 8.69 -21.02
N ALA A 127 5.90 9.98 -21.31
CA ALA A 127 6.05 10.52 -22.65
C ALA A 127 7.47 10.30 -23.21
N ARG A 128 8.51 10.37 -22.34
CA ARG A 128 9.90 10.10 -22.73
C ARG A 128 10.15 8.62 -22.98
N LEU A 129 9.64 7.76 -22.10
CA LEU A 129 9.76 6.31 -22.24
C LEU A 129 9.09 5.86 -23.53
N GLY A 130 7.84 6.30 -23.76
CA GLY A 130 7.10 6.02 -24.98
C GLY A 130 7.84 6.48 -26.25
N ARG A 131 8.45 7.68 -26.23
CA ARG A 131 9.27 8.15 -27.37
C ARG A 131 10.51 7.31 -27.61
N LYS A 132 11.30 7.03 -26.58
CA LYS A 132 12.53 6.23 -26.71
C LYS A 132 12.23 4.80 -27.15
N TYR A 133 11.13 4.24 -26.64
CA TYR A 133 10.70 2.91 -27.03
C TYR A 133 10.28 2.88 -28.50
N LEU A 134 9.44 3.84 -28.93
CA LEU A 134 9.05 3.95 -30.34
C LEU A 134 10.27 4.15 -31.25
N GLU A 135 11.22 4.99 -30.84
CA GLU A 135 12.48 5.18 -31.58
C GLU A 135 13.31 3.89 -31.68
N ALA A 136 13.38 3.10 -30.60
CA ALA A 136 14.08 1.81 -30.59
C ALA A 136 13.41 0.80 -31.53
N VAL A 137 12.07 0.70 -31.49
CA VAL A 137 11.29 -0.17 -32.38
C VAL A 137 11.49 0.20 -33.85
N LEU A 138 11.49 1.50 -34.18
CA LEU A 138 11.68 1.98 -35.56
C LEU A 138 13.11 1.79 -36.09
N ARG A 139 14.11 1.65 -35.22
CA ARG A 139 15.51 1.39 -35.59
C ARG A 139 15.81 -0.10 -35.79
N GLN A 140 14.85 -0.97 -35.53
CA GLN A 140 15.04 -2.41 -35.59
C GLN A 140 14.93 -2.93 -37.03
N ASP A 141 15.77 -3.91 -37.37
CA ASP A 141 15.88 -4.42 -38.75
C ASP A 141 14.57 -5.03 -39.24
N VAL A 142 14.27 -4.83 -40.54
CA VAL A 142 13.04 -5.34 -41.18
C VAL A 142 12.94 -6.86 -41.04
N GLY A 143 14.08 -7.56 -41.05
CA GLY A 143 14.13 -9.00 -40.82
C GLY A 143 13.71 -9.43 -39.41
N PHE A 144 13.96 -8.62 -38.37
CA PHE A 144 13.46 -8.90 -37.01
C PHE A 144 11.94 -8.67 -36.91
N ILE A 145 11.44 -7.68 -37.65
CA ILE A 145 10.00 -7.39 -37.74
C ILE A 145 9.29 -8.52 -38.50
N ASP A 146 9.83 -8.98 -39.63
CA ASP A 146 9.22 -10.06 -40.43
C ASP A 146 9.31 -11.46 -39.78
N ILE A 147 10.41 -11.79 -39.08
CA ILE A 147 10.61 -13.12 -38.47
C ILE A 147 9.80 -13.30 -37.18
N ASN A 148 9.65 -12.23 -36.39
CA ASN A 148 8.98 -12.31 -35.09
C ASN A 148 7.57 -11.66 -35.06
N HIS A 149 7.16 -10.84 -36.05
CA HIS A 149 5.97 -9.97 -35.94
C HIS A 149 5.24 -9.70 -37.29
N GLY A 150 4.34 -10.61 -37.70
CA GLY A 150 3.55 -10.46 -38.95
C GLY A 150 2.57 -9.25 -39.02
N PRO A 151 1.82 -9.07 -40.14
CA PRO A 151 1.10 -7.83 -40.50
C PRO A 151 -0.05 -7.40 -39.56
N SER A 152 -0.45 -8.26 -38.60
CA SER A 152 -1.47 -7.96 -37.58
C SER A 152 -0.88 -7.37 -36.28
N MET A 153 0.44 -7.22 -36.17
CA MET A 153 1.14 -7.02 -34.90
C MET A 153 1.66 -5.60 -34.64
N THR A 154 1.67 -4.69 -35.62
CA THR A 154 2.01 -3.28 -35.35
C THR A 154 1.07 -2.68 -34.30
N SER A 155 -0.22 -3.04 -34.35
CA SER A 155 -1.21 -2.65 -33.33
C SER A 155 -0.95 -3.33 -31.98
N GLN A 156 -0.45 -4.57 -31.96
CA GLN A 156 -0.19 -5.33 -30.73
C GLN A 156 1.10 -4.87 -30.02
N VAL A 157 2.12 -4.47 -30.77
CA VAL A 157 3.31 -3.80 -30.24
C VAL A 157 2.92 -2.42 -29.70
N ILE A 158 2.12 -1.65 -30.43
CA ILE A 158 1.62 -0.35 -29.92
C ILE A 158 0.75 -0.53 -28.67
N SER A 159 -0.10 -1.56 -28.62
CA SER A 159 -0.98 -1.80 -27.46
C SER A 159 -0.21 -2.34 -26.24
N SER A 160 0.77 -3.22 -26.44
CA SER A 160 1.66 -3.68 -25.36
C SER A 160 2.48 -2.53 -24.80
N ILE A 161 3.07 -1.68 -25.66
CA ILE A 161 3.75 -0.46 -25.22
C ILE A 161 2.81 0.39 -24.38
N SER A 162 1.59 0.65 -24.86
CA SER A 162 0.63 1.49 -24.14
C SER A 162 0.27 0.89 -22.78
N ASN A 163 0.05 -0.43 -22.70
CA ASN A 163 -0.27 -1.12 -21.45
C ASN A 163 0.90 -1.15 -20.46
N ASP A 164 2.12 -1.43 -20.91
CA ASP A 164 3.32 -1.43 -20.06
C ASP A 164 3.60 -0.03 -19.53
N THR A 165 3.44 0.96 -20.40
CA THR A 165 3.54 2.39 -20.10
C THR A 165 2.50 2.76 -19.02
N LEU A 166 1.22 2.46 -19.23
CA LEU A 166 0.17 2.72 -18.22
C LEU A 166 0.43 2.03 -16.88
N THR A 167 0.96 0.81 -16.89
CA THR A 167 1.33 0.08 -15.67
C THR A 167 2.46 0.81 -14.93
N ILE A 168 3.50 1.24 -15.64
CA ILE A 168 4.60 2.04 -15.08
C ILE A 168 4.08 3.38 -14.53
N GLN A 169 3.14 4.02 -15.22
CA GLN A 169 2.52 5.27 -14.77
C GLN A 169 1.78 5.09 -13.44
N GLY A 170 1.02 4.00 -13.29
CA GLY A 170 0.31 3.68 -12.04
C GLY A 170 1.28 3.43 -10.89
N VAL A 171 2.38 2.72 -11.14
CA VAL A 171 3.42 2.50 -10.13
C VAL A 171 4.07 3.81 -9.70
N LEU A 172 4.45 4.66 -10.67
CA LEU A 172 5.17 5.90 -10.38
C LEU A 172 4.29 6.95 -9.69
N THR A 173 3.01 7.04 -10.08
CA THR A 173 2.08 8.06 -9.56
C THR A 173 1.51 7.65 -8.21
N GLU A 174 1.04 6.41 -8.07
CA GLU A 174 0.27 6.00 -6.89
C GLU A 174 1.12 5.18 -5.92
N LYS A 175 1.84 4.15 -6.40
CA LYS A 175 2.50 3.19 -5.50
C LYS A 175 3.68 3.81 -4.75
N ILE A 176 4.52 4.59 -5.43
CA ILE A 176 5.68 5.24 -4.81
C ILE A 176 5.23 6.34 -3.84
N ALA A 177 4.28 7.18 -4.24
CA ALA A 177 3.74 8.24 -3.39
C ALA A 177 3.12 7.65 -2.11
N ASN A 178 2.19 6.70 -2.26
CA ASN A 178 1.55 6.04 -1.13
C ASN A 178 2.55 5.33 -0.21
N PHE A 179 3.61 4.72 -0.74
CA PHE A 179 4.64 4.09 0.07
C PHE A 179 5.38 5.11 0.96
N ILE A 180 5.75 6.27 0.40
CA ILE A 180 6.43 7.33 1.14
C ILE A 180 5.49 7.95 2.18
N THR A 181 4.23 8.21 1.80
CA THR A 181 3.20 8.77 2.68
C THR A 181 2.91 7.82 3.84
N ASN A 182 2.78 6.51 3.60
CA ASN A 182 2.58 5.51 4.65
C ASN A 182 3.78 5.41 5.61
N ILE A 183 5.02 5.46 5.12
CA ILE A 183 6.21 5.49 5.99
C ILE A 183 6.22 6.77 6.83
N SER A 184 5.94 7.93 6.23
CA SER A 184 5.84 9.19 6.95
C SER A 184 4.75 9.14 8.02
N MET A 185 3.57 8.61 7.67
CA MET A 185 2.45 8.44 8.59
C MET A 185 2.82 7.53 9.77
N PHE A 186 3.48 6.40 9.52
CA PHE A 186 3.95 5.50 10.57
C PHE A 186 4.89 6.21 11.56
N ILE A 187 5.92 6.90 11.05
CA ILE A 187 6.91 7.60 11.87
C ILE A 187 6.24 8.71 12.67
N THR A 188 5.41 9.52 12.03
CA THR A 188 4.79 10.69 12.65
C THR A 188 3.72 10.31 13.66
N ALA A 189 2.94 9.27 13.40
CA ALA A 189 1.97 8.72 14.35
C ALA A 189 2.66 8.16 15.60
N GLN A 190 3.78 7.43 15.44
CA GLN A 190 4.55 6.92 16.57
C GLN A 190 5.19 8.05 17.39
N MET A 191 5.75 9.07 16.73
CA MET A 191 6.29 10.26 17.40
C MET A 191 5.21 11.03 18.17
N ALA A 192 4.03 11.21 17.56
CA ALA A 192 2.90 11.89 18.19
C ALA A 192 2.39 11.12 19.43
N ALA A 193 2.29 9.79 19.35
CA ALA A 193 1.88 8.95 20.46
C ALA A 193 2.85 9.05 21.65
N VAL A 194 4.16 9.02 21.39
CA VAL A 194 5.20 9.19 22.43
C VAL A 194 5.14 10.58 23.06
N TYR A 195 4.92 11.63 22.26
CA TYR A 195 4.81 13.01 22.72
C TYR A 195 3.62 13.23 23.66
N LEU A 196 2.45 12.67 23.33
CA LEU A 196 1.23 12.82 24.13
C LEU A 196 1.28 11.97 25.40
N SER A 197 1.62 10.69 25.27
CA SER A 197 1.67 9.78 26.42
C SER A 197 2.68 8.65 26.24
N TRP A 198 3.91 8.91 26.69
CA TRP A 198 4.99 7.92 26.67
C TRP A 198 4.64 6.59 27.36
N ARG A 199 3.78 6.62 28.39
CA ARG A 199 3.32 5.41 29.11
C ARG A 199 2.38 4.53 28.28
N LEU A 200 1.58 5.12 27.40
CA LEU A 200 0.70 4.39 26.49
C LEU A 200 1.49 3.90 25.28
N ALA A 201 2.40 4.73 24.76
CA ALA A 201 3.26 4.37 23.64
C ALA A 201 4.12 3.12 23.91
N ILE A 202 4.68 2.96 25.13
CA ILE A 202 5.42 1.75 25.50
C ILE A 202 4.53 0.49 25.48
N VAL A 203 3.27 0.61 25.90
CA VAL A 203 2.29 -0.49 25.86
C VAL A 203 1.79 -0.74 24.43
N GLY A 204 1.82 0.28 23.57
CA GLY A 204 1.46 0.21 22.16
C GLY A 204 2.45 -0.55 21.28
N ILE A 205 3.75 -0.54 21.61
CA ILE A 205 4.79 -1.20 20.80
C ILE A 205 4.55 -2.73 20.66
N PRO A 206 4.30 -3.49 21.75
CA PRO A 206 3.96 -4.91 21.63
C PRO A 206 2.69 -5.17 20.82
N THR A 207 1.67 -4.32 20.94
CA THR A 207 0.42 -4.47 20.18
C THR A 207 0.61 -4.20 18.69
N LEU A 208 1.52 -3.28 18.33
CA LEU A 208 1.91 -3.04 16.94
C LEU A 208 2.62 -4.25 16.33
N SER A 209 3.60 -4.82 17.05
CA SER A 209 4.29 -6.03 16.58
C SER A 209 3.34 -7.20 16.39
N MET A 210 2.34 -7.33 17.27
CA MET A 210 1.30 -8.36 17.17
C MET A 210 0.38 -8.19 15.94
N LEU A 211 0.21 -6.98 15.41
CA LEU A 211 -0.54 -6.72 14.17
C LEU A 211 0.31 -6.93 12.91
N ILE A 212 1.58 -6.54 12.96
CA ILE A 212 2.50 -6.63 11.80
C ILE A 212 2.85 -8.08 11.46
N ILE A 213 3.09 -8.93 12.46
CA ILE A 213 3.54 -10.32 12.25
C ILE A 213 2.53 -11.12 11.39
N PRO A 214 1.22 -11.16 11.72
CA PRO A 214 0.23 -11.85 10.87
C PRO A 214 0.17 -11.27 9.46
N ALA A 215 0.23 -9.94 9.32
CA ALA A 215 0.16 -9.28 8.02
C ALA A 215 1.29 -9.73 7.08
N ILE A 216 2.53 -9.80 7.59
CA ILE A 216 3.69 -10.28 6.83
C ILE A 216 3.53 -11.77 6.46
N VAL A 217 3.13 -12.61 7.42
CA VAL A 217 2.95 -14.04 7.19
C VAL A 217 1.89 -14.28 6.12
N TYR A 218 0.72 -13.65 6.23
CA TYR A 218 -0.34 -13.76 5.22
C TYR A 218 0.11 -13.23 3.87
N GLY A 219 0.85 -12.10 3.83
CA GLY A 219 1.39 -11.52 2.61
C GLY A 219 2.31 -12.50 1.85
N ASN A 220 3.27 -13.10 2.56
CA ASN A 220 4.21 -14.06 1.96
C ASN A 220 3.50 -15.32 1.47
N PHE A 221 2.59 -15.88 2.26
CA PHE A 221 1.80 -17.04 1.83
C PHE A 221 0.94 -16.74 0.60
N LEU A 222 0.37 -15.53 0.53
CA LEU A 222 -0.47 -15.14 -0.60
C LEU A 222 0.34 -14.93 -1.88
N ALA A 223 1.55 -14.39 -1.74
CA ALA A 223 2.50 -14.23 -2.85
C ALA A 223 2.94 -15.59 -3.42
N GLU A 224 3.33 -16.54 -2.56
CA GLU A 224 3.73 -17.89 -2.99
C GLU A 224 2.60 -18.62 -3.74
N ILE A 225 1.35 -18.46 -3.27
CA ILE A 225 0.19 -19.05 -3.94
C ILE A 225 -0.07 -18.36 -5.28
N ALA A 226 0.05 -17.03 -5.33
CA ALA A 226 -0.15 -16.26 -6.56
C ALA A 226 0.84 -16.67 -7.65
N GLU A 227 2.11 -16.87 -7.30
CA GLU A 227 3.14 -17.33 -8.25
C GLU A 227 2.82 -18.72 -8.82
N LYS A 228 2.46 -19.67 -7.95
CA LYS A 228 2.07 -21.04 -8.37
C LYS A 228 0.83 -21.04 -9.26
N MET A 229 -0.14 -20.18 -8.95
CA MET A 229 -1.32 -19.99 -9.79
C MET A 229 -0.94 -19.44 -11.16
N GLN A 230 -0.07 -18.42 -11.22
CA GLN A 230 0.38 -17.85 -12.49
C GLN A 230 1.10 -18.88 -13.37
N GLN A 231 1.98 -19.71 -12.79
CA GLN A 231 2.67 -20.78 -13.52
C GLN A 231 1.68 -21.82 -14.08
N SER A 232 0.69 -22.23 -13.28
CA SER A 232 -0.31 -23.21 -13.71
C SER A 232 -1.25 -22.65 -14.78
N TYR A 233 -1.61 -21.37 -14.67
CA TYR A 233 -2.37 -20.64 -15.69
C TYR A 233 -1.59 -20.49 -17.00
N ALA A 234 -0.27 -20.28 -16.96
CA ALA A 234 0.56 -20.20 -18.16
C ALA A 234 0.55 -21.53 -18.95
N ILE A 235 0.61 -22.67 -18.25
CA ILE A 235 0.53 -23.99 -18.88
C ILE A 235 -0.86 -24.22 -19.50
N ALA A 236 -1.92 -23.90 -18.77
CA ALA A 236 -3.29 -24.00 -19.26
C ALA A 236 -3.52 -23.09 -20.49
N GLY A 237 -2.98 -21.87 -20.44
CA GLY A 237 -3.00 -20.91 -21.54
C GLY A 237 -2.27 -21.44 -22.78
N GLY A 238 -1.10 -22.06 -22.61
CA GLY A 238 -0.35 -22.68 -23.71
C GLY A 238 -1.14 -23.80 -24.42
N ILE A 239 -1.88 -24.62 -23.69
CA ILE A 239 -2.76 -25.65 -24.29
C ILE A 239 -3.87 -25.01 -25.12
N VAL A 240 -4.53 -23.97 -24.59
CA VAL A 240 -5.59 -23.25 -25.31
C VAL A 240 -5.03 -22.59 -26.55
N GLU A 241 -3.88 -21.93 -26.45
CA GLU A 241 -3.22 -21.26 -27.56
C GLU A 241 -2.84 -22.24 -28.67
N GLN A 242 -2.26 -23.40 -28.32
CA GLN A 242 -1.95 -24.45 -29.29
C GLN A 242 -3.21 -25.02 -29.95
N THR A 243 -4.28 -25.22 -29.17
CA THR A 243 -5.57 -25.73 -29.66
C THR A 243 -6.22 -24.74 -30.64
N MET A 244 -6.25 -23.45 -30.29
CA MET A 244 -6.83 -22.40 -31.11
C MET A 244 -6.02 -22.17 -32.39
N SER A 245 -4.69 -22.17 -32.29
CA SER A 245 -3.79 -22.06 -33.44
C SER A 245 -4.00 -23.22 -34.43
N SER A 246 -4.23 -24.43 -33.92
CA SER A 246 -4.41 -25.66 -34.72
C SER A 246 -5.87 -26.12 -34.80
N ILE A 247 -6.85 -25.23 -34.70
CA ILE A 247 -8.27 -25.59 -34.55
C ILE A 247 -8.80 -26.46 -35.71
N ARG A 248 -8.33 -26.22 -36.94
CA ARG A 248 -8.72 -27.00 -38.12
C ARG A 248 -8.22 -28.45 -38.03
N THR A 249 -7.04 -28.65 -37.46
CA THR A 249 -6.46 -29.97 -37.22
C THR A 249 -7.26 -30.70 -36.15
N VAL A 250 -7.53 -30.06 -35.02
CA VAL A 250 -8.33 -30.63 -33.92
C VAL A 250 -9.72 -31.07 -34.41
N TYR A 251 -10.36 -30.23 -35.23
CA TYR A 251 -11.65 -30.55 -35.85
C TYR A 251 -11.55 -31.74 -36.81
N SER A 252 -10.51 -31.78 -37.65
CA SER A 252 -10.34 -32.88 -38.63
C SER A 252 -10.07 -34.24 -37.99
N TYR A 253 -9.46 -34.26 -36.80
CA TYR A 253 -9.23 -35.47 -36.02
C TYR A 253 -10.36 -35.79 -35.03
N VAL A 254 -11.38 -34.93 -34.93
CA VAL A 254 -12.51 -35.08 -33.98
C VAL A 254 -12.00 -35.21 -32.52
N GLU A 255 -10.96 -34.44 -32.17
CA GLU A 255 -10.28 -34.49 -30.86
C GLU A 255 -10.72 -33.37 -29.89
N GLU A 256 -11.85 -32.72 -30.16
CA GLU A 256 -12.34 -31.60 -29.33
C GLU A 256 -12.53 -32.00 -27.86
N ASP A 257 -13.18 -33.14 -27.60
CA ASP A 257 -13.41 -33.66 -26.25
C ASP A 257 -12.10 -33.99 -25.53
N HIS A 258 -11.10 -34.47 -26.27
CA HIS A 258 -9.79 -34.80 -25.71
C HIS A 258 -9.06 -33.52 -25.26
N MET A 259 -9.08 -32.46 -26.06
CA MET A 259 -8.47 -31.17 -25.71
C MET A 259 -9.19 -30.50 -24.54
N VAL A 260 -10.53 -30.54 -24.50
CA VAL A 260 -11.32 -30.04 -23.36
C VAL A 260 -10.98 -30.82 -22.09
N LYS A 261 -10.83 -32.14 -22.17
CA LYS A 261 -10.45 -32.97 -21.02
C LYS A 261 -9.03 -32.65 -20.54
N SER A 262 -8.08 -32.50 -21.46
CA SER A 262 -6.70 -32.10 -21.14
C SER A 262 -6.65 -30.74 -20.43
N TYR A 263 -7.39 -29.74 -20.94
CA TYR A 263 -7.51 -28.43 -20.29
C TYR A 263 -8.10 -28.53 -18.87
N LYS A 264 -9.16 -29.32 -18.68
CA LYS A 264 -9.75 -29.55 -17.34
C LYS A 264 -8.75 -30.18 -16.37
N THR A 265 -7.97 -31.16 -16.82
CA THR A 265 -6.95 -31.81 -15.97
C THR A 265 -5.84 -30.85 -15.55
N VAL A 266 -5.43 -29.93 -16.43
CA VAL A 266 -4.41 -28.91 -16.09
C VAL A 266 -4.97 -27.81 -15.20
N LEU A 267 -6.27 -27.52 -15.28
CA LEU A 267 -6.93 -26.48 -14.46
C LEU A 267 -7.32 -26.95 -13.06
N GLU A 268 -7.52 -28.25 -12.84
CA GLU A 268 -7.86 -28.84 -11.53
C GLU A 268 -6.92 -28.41 -10.38
N PRO A 269 -5.58 -28.48 -10.52
CA PRO A 269 -4.67 -28.00 -9.47
C PRO A 269 -4.79 -26.48 -9.23
N THR A 270 -5.00 -25.69 -10.28
CA THR A 270 -5.22 -24.23 -10.19
C THR A 270 -6.47 -23.92 -9.38
N LEU A 271 -7.55 -24.65 -9.61
CA LEU A 271 -8.81 -24.47 -8.88
C LEU A 271 -8.65 -24.81 -7.39
N MET A 272 -7.89 -25.86 -7.06
CA MET A 272 -7.57 -26.19 -5.67
C MET A 272 -6.71 -25.11 -4.99
N LEU A 273 -5.74 -24.54 -5.71
CA LEU A 273 -4.93 -23.41 -5.23
C LEU A 273 -5.77 -22.15 -5.01
N ASP A 274 -6.72 -21.87 -5.91
CA ASP A 274 -7.61 -20.70 -5.80
C ASP A 274 -8.58 -20.83 -4.63
N ILE A 275 -9.17 -22.02 -4.40
CA ILE A 275 -9.99 -22.30 -3.21
C ILE A 275 -9.15 -22.10 -1.94
N LYS A 276 -7.91 -22.61 -1.92
CA LYS A 276 -7.00 -22.42 -0.78
C LYS A 276 -6.66 -20.94 -0.59
N GLN A 277 -6.45 -20.19 -1.67
CA GLN A 277 -6.21 -18.76 -1.62
C GLN A 277 -7.43 -18.02 -1.04
N GLY A 278 -8.64 -18.38 -1.47
CA GLY A 278 -9.90 -17.83 -0.96
C GLY A 278 -10.07 -18.08 0.54
N LEU A 279 -9.77 -19.29 1.02
CA LEU A 279 -9.80 -19.62 2.44
C LEU A 279 -8.77 -18.81 3.25
N ILE A 280 -7.55 -18.65 2.74
CA ILE A 280 -6.50 -17.86 3.40
C ILE A 280 -6.89 -16.38 3.43
N LYS A 281 -7.40 -15.83 2.32
CA LYS A 281 -7.93 -14.45 2.27
C LYS A 281 -9.07 -14.26 3.26
N GLY A 282 -10.00 -15.21 3.35
CA GLY A 282 -11.08 -15.19 4.33
C GLY A 282 -10.57 -15.21 5.78
N MET A 283 -9.57 -16.05 6.07
CA MET A 283 -8.92 -16.11 7.38
C MET A 283 -8.18 -14.80 7.71
N ALA A 284 -7.46 -14.22 6.74
CA ALA A 284 -6.80 -12.94 6.89
C ALA A 284 -7.82 -11.81 7.15
N MET A 285 -8.95 -11.79 6.45
CA MET A 285 -10.02 -10.83 6.69
C MET A 285 -10.67 -11.02 8.07
N GLY A 286 -10.85 -12.26 8.51
CA GLY A 286 -11.31 -12.58 9.86
C GLY A 286 -10.31 -12.12 10.94
N SER A 287 -9.01 -12.13 10.65
CA SER A 287 -7.97 -11.67 11.56
C SER A 287 -8.02 -10.17 11.86
N ILE A 288 -8.72 -9.36 11.04
CA ILE A 288 -9.03 -7.95 11.35
C ILE A 288 -9.81 -7.83 12.67
N GLY A 289 -10.50 -8.88 13.10
CA GLY A 289 -11.11 -8.98 14.43
C GLY A 289 -10.12 -8.73 15.59
N VAL A 290 -8.85 -9.10 15.40
CA VAL A 290 -7.79 -8.87 16.39
C VAL A 290 -7.54 -7.38 16.60
N THR A 291 -7.71 -6.55 15.56
CA THR A 291 -7.60 -5.09 15.67
C THR A 291 -8.61 -4.54 16.68
N PHE A 292 -9.86 -5.01 16.68
CA PHE A 292 -10.85 -4.60 17.67
C PHE A 292 -10.48 -5.02 19.10
N ALA A 293 -9.83 -6.17 19.28
CA ALA A 293 -9.31 -6.58 20.58
C ALA A 293 -8.17 -5.65 21.05
N VAL A 294 -7.32 -5.18 20.13
CA VAL A 294 -6.28 -4.19 20.43
C VAL A 294 -6.89 -2.84 20.82
N TRP A 295 -7.91 -2.36 20.10
CA TRP A 295 -8.69 -1.18 20.49
C TRP A 295 -9.26 -1.33 21.92
N ALA A 296 -9.89 -2.47 22.22
CA ALA A 296 -10.47 -2.70 23.54
C ALA A 296 -9.40 -2.71 24.66
N PHE A 297 -8.24 -3.32 24.41
CA PHE A 297 -7.13 -3.39 25.36
C PHE A 297 -6.50 -2.00 25.60
N GLN A 298 -6.25 -1.23 24.54
CA GLN A 298 -5.73 0.13 24.63
C GLN A 298 -6.72 1.05 25.37
N GLY A 299 -8.01 0.97 25.05
CA GLY A 299 -9.05 1.73 25.73
C GLY A 299 -9.16 1.39 27.23
N TRP A 300 -9.06 0.10 27.62
CA TRP A 300 -9.06 -0.30 29.03
C TRP A 300 -7.86 0.25 29.81
N TYR A 301 -6.66 0.13 29.23
CA TYR A 301 -5.44 0.65 29.86
C TYR A 301 -5.44 2.18 29.87
N GLY A 302 -5.90 2.82 28.80
CA GLY A 302 -6.08 4.26 28.67
C GLY A 302 -7.03 4.82 29.72
N SER A 303 -8.19 4.18 29.92
CA SER A 303 -9.15 4.54 30.98
C SER A 303 -8.50 4.47 32.37
N THR A 304 -7.74 3.42 32.66
CA THR A 304 -7.01 3.27 33.93
C THR A 304 -5.97 4.40 34.11
N LEU A 305 -5.35 4.86 33.03
CA LEU A 305 -4.37 5.95 33.04
C LEU A 305 -5.02 7.30 33.38
N VAL A 306 -6.22 7.56 32.85
CA VAL A 306 -7.00 8.78 33.13
C VAL A 306 -7.44 8.79 34.61
N THR A 307 -8.01 7.68 35.10
CA THR A 307 -8.56 7.62 36.48
C THR A 307 -7.48 7.61 37.56
N LYS A 308 -6.36 6.88 37.37
CA LYS A 308 -5.37 6.68 38.45
C LYS A 308 -4.15 7.61 38.38
N LYS A 309 -3.83 8.16 37.21
CA LYS A 309 -2.58 8.91 36.97
C LYS A 309 -2.83 10.35 36.49
N ALA A 310 -4.08 10.83 36.55
CA ALA A 310 -4.50 12.19 36.17
C ALA A 310 -4.02 12.61 34.77
N ALA A 311 -3.93 11.66 33.84
CA ALA A 311 -3.66 11.97 32.44
C ALA A 311 -4.89 12.62 31.80
N LYS A 312 -4.67 13.56 30.86
CA LYS A 312 -5.76 14.19 30.12
C LYS A 312 -6.40 13.17 29.17
N GLY A 313 -7.73 13.03 29.23
CA GLY A 313 -8.46 12.04 28.43
C GLY A 313 -8.27 12.20 26.93
N GLY A 314 -8.22 13.45 26.44
CA GLY A 314 -7.95 13.74 25.03
C GLY A 314 -6.54 13.31 24.61
N ASP A 315 -5.53 13.45 25.46
CA ASP A 315 -4.15 13.10 25.11
C ASP A 315 -3.98 11.57 24.99
N VAL A 316 -4.67 10.82 25.86
CA VAL A 316 -4.68 9.36 25.87
C VAL A 316 -5.43 8.81 24.66
N PHE A 317 -6.62 9.34 24.36
CA PHE A 317 -7.41 8.92 23.20
C PHE A 317 -6.66 9.18 21.89
N THR A 318 -6.10 10.38 21.72
CA THR A 318 -5.30 10.72 20.54
C THR A 318 -4.08 9.80 20.39
N ALA A 319 -3.38 9.50 21.48
CA ALA A 319 -2.24 8.59 21.43
C ALA A 319 -2.65 7.16 21.06
N GLU A 320 -3.77 6.65 21.56
CA GLU A 320 -4.35 5.35 21.18
C GLU A 320 -4.65 5.29 19.67
N VAL A 321 -5.35 6.29 19.15
CA VAL A 321 -5.70 6.38 17.73
C VAL A 321 -4.44 6.45 16.86
N CYS A 322 -3.43 7.25 17.24
CA CYS A 322 -2.17 7.33 16.51
C CYS A 322 -1.41 6.00 16.49
N ILE A 323 -1.35 5.26 17.60
CA ILE A 323 -0.70 3.95 17.64
C ILE A 323 -1.39 2.99 16.68
N ILE A 324 -2.72 2.93 16.69
CA ILE A 324 -3.45 1.95 15.88
C ILE A 324 -3.40 2.29 14.40
N TYR A 325 -3.58 3.57 14.04
CA TYR A 325 -3.47 4.01 12.65
C TYR A 325 -2.06 3.92 12.09
N GLY A 326 -1.02 4.04 12.93
CA GLY A 326 0.35 3.77 12.48
C GLY A 326 0.56 2.29 12.12
N GLY A 327 -0.12 1.38 12.81
CA GLY A 327 0.05 -0.07 12.61
C GLY A 327 -0.79 -0.70 11.51
N LEU A 328 -1.65 0.07 10.82
CA LEU A 328 -2.61 -0.42 9.82
C LEU A 328 -2.19 0.03 8.43
#